data_AF-A0A511R0V5-F1
#
_entry.id   AF-A0A511R0V5-F1
#
_cell.length_a   1.000
_cell.length_b   1.000
_cell.length_c   1.000
_cell.angle_alpha   90.00
_cell.angle_beta   90.00
_cell.angle_gamma   90.00
#
_symmetry.space_group_name_H-M   'P 1'
#
loop_
_entity.id
_entity.type
_entity.pdbx_description
1 polymer ?
#
loop_
_entity_poly.entity_id
_entity_poly.type
_entity_poly.pdbx_seq_one_letter_code
_entity_poly.pdbx_strand_id
1 'polypeptide(L)'
;MREAIRVRHLAYSTEQLYVYYITGFIRFHGRKHPRELELEEVRAYLTDLAVNRNVSASTQNVAFSALLFLYKTVLDSPLAENIRDVKTTMVYTQVLSQGARGVRSPLDS
;
A
#
# COMPACT_ATOMS: atom_id res chain seq x y z
N MET A 1 -3.38 9.05 15.20
CA MET A 1 -3.63 8.67 13.79
C MET A 1 -4.81 9.44 13.18
N ARG A 2 -6.05 9.23 13.61
CA ARG A 2 -7.24 9.93 13.06
C ARG A 2 -7.14 11.46 13.15
N GLU A 3 -6.60 11.95 14.26
CA GLU A 3 -6.30 13.37 14.44
C GLU A 3 -5.30 13.91 13.41
N ALA A 4 -4.21 13.20 13.14
CA ALA A 4 -3.24 13.58 12.10
C ALA A 4 -3.83 13.57 10.66
N ILE A 5 -4.86 12.76 10.41
CA ILE A 5 -5.59 12.75 9.13
C ILE A 5 -6.53 13.96 9.06
N ARG A 6 -7.25 14.26 10.15
CA ARG A 6 -8.19 15.38 10.24
C ARG A 6 -7.51 16.74 10.19
N VAL A 7 -6.34 16.89 10.80
CA VAL A 7 -5.49 18.09 10.69
C VAL A 7 -5.07 18.37 9.24
N ARG A 8 -5.06 17.33 8.38
CA ARG A 8 -4.76 17.47 6.95
C ARG A 8 -5.98 17.59 6.05
N HIS A 9 -7.18 17.77 6.62
CA HIS A 9 -8.44 17.96 5.91
C HIS A 9 -8.73 16.88 4.84
N LEU A 10 -8.21 15.66 5.03
CA LEU A 10 -8.54 14.55 4.15
C LEU A 10 -10.03 14.20 4.30
N ALA A 11 -10.66 13.79 3.21
CA ALA A 11 -12.06 13.39 3.21
C ALA A 11 -12.29 12.26 4.23
N TYR A 12 -13.43 12.28 4.91
CA TYR A 12 -13.77 11.27 5.92
C TYR A 12 -13.72 9.84 5.37
N SER A 13 -14.13 9.64 4.11
CA SER A 13 -14.00 8.35 3.41
C SER A 13 -12.55 7.89 3.27
N THR A 14 -11.62 8.81 2.98
CA THR A 14 -10.19 8.54 2.93
C THR A 14 -9.64 8.19 4.32
N GLU A 15 -10.08 8.87 5.37
CA GLU A 15 -9.71 8.53 6.76
C GLU A 15 -10.08 7.09 7.09
N GLN A 16 -11.32 6.67 6.78
CA GLN A 16 -11.78 5.31 7.06
C GLN A 16 -10.96 4.26 6.30
N LEU A 17 -10.65 4.53 5.02
CA LEU A 17 -9.82 3.62 4.22
C LEU A 17 -8.39 3.53 4.77
N TYR A 18 -7.81 4.63 5.23
CA TYR A 18 -6.47 4.62 5.80
C TYR A 18 -6.42 3.80 7.09
N VAL A 19 -7.41 4.00 7.98
CA VAL A 19 -7.56 3.19 9.19
C VAL A 19 -7.74 1.71 8.83
N TYR A 20 -8.57 1.40 7.83
CA TYR A 20 -8.79 0.04 7.38
C TYR A 20 -7.49 -0.65 6.92
N TYR A 21 -6.72 -0.03 6.02
CA TYR A 21 -5.49 -0.64 5.51
C TYR A 21 -4.36 -0.70 6.56
N ILE A 22 -4.22 0.32 7.41
CA ILE A 22 -3.19 0.30 8.46
C ILE A 22 -3.51 -0.78 9.51
N THR A 23 -4.78 -0.91 9.91
CA THR A 23 -5.18 -1.98 10.82
C THR A 23 -5.06 -3.37 10.16
N GLY A 24 -5.38 -3.47 8.87
CA GLY A 24 -5.17 -4.68 8.07
C GLY A 24 -3.70 -5.09 8.00
N PHE A 25 -2.79 -4.15 7.76
CA PHE A 25 -1.34 -4.35 7.73
C PHE A 25 -0.81 -4.88 9.08
N ILE A 26 -1.19 -4.24 10.19
CA ILE A 26 -0.79 -4.68 11.53
C ILE A 26 -1.30 -6.10 11.81
N ARG A 27 -2.54 -6.41 11.43
CA ARG A 27 -3.12 -7.75 11.62
C ARG A 27 -2.44 -8.81 10.77
N PHE A 28 -2.12 -8.49 9.52
CA PHE A 28 -1.41 -9.38 8.60
C PHE A 28 -0.05 -9.80 9.18
N HIS A 29 0.65 -8.88 9.84
CA HIS A 29 1.95 -9.12 10.49
C HIS A 29 1.85 -9.55 11.96
N GLY A 30 0.74 -10.19 12.35
CA GLY A 30 0.62 -10.78 13.69
C GLY A 30 0.59 -9.76 14.84
N ARG A 31 0.12 -8.53 14.57
CA ARG A 31 0.03 -7.42 15.54
C ARG A 31 1.38 -6.86 16.02
N LYS A 32 2.46 -7.13 15.29
CA LYS A 32 3.74 -6.44 15.47
C LYS A 32 3.57 -4.94 15.34
N HIS A 33 4.32 -4.17 16.13
CA HIS A 33 4.25 -2.72 16.03
C HIS A 33 4.86 -2.27 14.68
N PRO A 34 4.26 -1.32 13.95
CA PRO A 34 4.79 -0.86 12.66
C PRO A 34 6.22 -0.33 12.67
N ARG A 35 6.79 -0.02 13.84
CA ARG A 35 8.22 0.37 13.95
C ARG A 35 9.18 -0.81 13.87
N GLU A 36 8.67 -2.03 13.98
CA GLU A 36 9.43 -3.28 13.87
C GLU A 36 9.30 -3.90 12.48
N LEU A 37 8.56 -3.26 11.57
CA LEU A 37 8.25 -3.75 10.23
C LEU A 37 8.97 -2.86 9.22
N GLU A 38 9.72 -3.49 8.33
CA GLU A 38 10.58 -2.82 7.37
C GLU A 38 9.93 -2.84 5.97
N LEU A 39 10.71 -2.51 4.95
CA LEU A 39 10.24 -2.39 3.57
C LEU A 39 9.64 -3.70 3.05
N GLU A 40 10.20 -4.84 3.42
CA GLU A 40 9.78 -6.15 2.95
C GLU A 40 8.38 -6.51 3.47
N GLU A 41 8.07 -6.17 4.72
CA GLU A 41 6.74 -6.34 5.28
C GLU A 41 5.68 -5.50 4.56
N VAL A 42 6.06 -4.28 4.16
CA VAL A 42 5.21 -3.40 3.34
C VAL A 42 4.96 -4.03 1.96
N ARG A 43 6.01 -4.52 1.29
CA ARG A 43 5.91 -5.21 -0.01
C ARG A 43 5.07 -6.48 0.07
N ALA A 44 5.26 -7.28 1.11
CA ALA A 44 4.52 -8.52 1.33
C ALA A 44 3.02 -8.27 1.47
N TYR A 45 2.63 -7.27 2.28
CA TYR A 45 1.23 -6.93 2.45
C TYR A 45 0.59 -6.39 1.17
N LEU A 46 1.27 -5.50 0.45
CA LEU A 46 0.74 -4.96 -0.80
C LEU A 46 0.63 -6.05 -1.88
N THR A 47 1.58 -6.97 -1.94
CA THR A 47 1.52 -8.16 -2.81
C THR A 47 0.33 -9.07 -2.43
N ASP A 48 0.10 -9.33 -1.15
CA ASP A 48 -1.06 -10.10 -0.68
C ASP A 48 -2.39 -9.48 -1.14
N LEU A 49 -2.51 -8.16 -1.03
CA LEU A 49 -3.70 -7.45 -1.50
C LEU A 49 -3.95 -7.67 -3.01
N ALA A 50 -2.91 -7.60 -3.84
CA ALA A 50 -3.06 -7.76 -5.28
C ALA A 50 -3.26 -9.22 -5.72
N VAL A 51 -2.47 -10.14 -5.17
CA VAL A 51 -2.43 -11.54 -5.65
C VAL A 51 -3.49 -12.39 -4.98
N ASN A 52 -3.55 -12.36 -3.64
CA ASN A 52 -4.42 -13.25 -2.88
C ASN A 52 -5.81 -12.64 -2.67
N ARG A 53 -5.89 -11.32 -2.44
CA ARG A 53 -7.18 -10.63 -2.27
C ARG A 53 -7.72 -10.02 -3.55
N ASN A 54 -6.96 -10.09 -4.64
CA ASN A 54 -7.36 -9.67 -5.98
C ASN A 54 -7.96 -8.24 -6.02
N VAL A 55 -7.40 -7.32 -5.23
CA VAL A 55 -7.88 -5.92 -5.23
C VAL A 55 -7.41 -5.17 -6.49
N SER A 56 -8.19 -4.17 -6.90
CA SER A 56 -7.83 -3.33 -8.05
C SER A 56 -6.56 -2.51 -7.82
N ALA A 57 -5.93 -2.02 -8.89
CA ALA A 57 -4.76 -1.14 -8.79
C ALA A 57 -5.06 0.16 -8.04
N SER A 58 -6.22 0.75 -8.27
CA SER A 58 -6.68 1.94 -7.53
C SER A 58 -6.85 1.62 -6.04
N THR A 59 -7.37 0.44 -5.71
CA THR A 59 -7.53 0.00 -4.32
C THR A 59 -6.19 -0.23 -3.64
N GLN A 60 -5.23 -0.88 -4.31
CA GLN A 60 -3.88 -1.09 -3.79
C GLN A 60 -3.15 0.25 -3.60
N ASN A 61 -3.35 1.23 -4.49
CA ASN A 61 -2.79 2.57 -4.36
C ASN A 61 -3.29 3.30 -3.11
N VAL A 62 -4.54 3.08 -2.69
CA VAL A 62 -5.05 3.63 -1.42
C VAL A 62 -4.34 2.97 -0.24
N ALA A 63 -4.16 1.64 -0.27
CA ALA A 63 -3.42 0.93 0.77
C ALA A 63 -1.96 1.41 0.87
N PHE A 64 -1.27 1.53 -0.26
CA PHE A 64 0.07 2.09 -0.36
C PHE A 64 0.14 3.49 0.26
N SER A 65 -0.79 4.38 -0.13
CA SER A 65 -0.82 5.75 0.37
C SER A 65 -1.05 5.80 1.88
N ALA A 66 -1.89 4.91 2.41
CA ALA A 66 -2.12 4.77 3.83
C ALA A 66 -0.85 4.35 4.58
N LEU A 67 -0.09 3.37 4.06
CA LEU A 67 1.17 2.94 4.66
C LEU A 67 2.24 4.04 4.58
N LEU A 68 2.38 4.69 3.43
CA LEU A 68 3.29 5.83 3.30
C LEU A 68 2.93 6.95 4.28
N PHE A 69 1.64 7.24 4.46
CA PHE A 69 1.17 8.20 5.46
C PHE A 69 1.54 7.77 6.87
N LEU A 70 1.34 6.49 7.23
CA LEU A 70 1.70 5.96 8.54
C LEU A 70 3.19 6.23 8.84
N TYR A 71 4.09 5.79 7.96
CA TYR A 71 5.52 5.93 8.17
C TYR A 71 5.99 7.39 8.11
N LYS A 72 5.51 8.17 7.13
CA LYS A 72 5.93 9.57 6.96
C LYS A 72 5.40 10.48 8.07
N THR A 73 4.15 10.32 8.47
CA THR A 73 3.46 11.29 9.32
C THR A 73 3.36 10.85 10.75
N VAL A 74 2.93 9.60 10.97
CA VAL A 74 2.55 9.15 12.31
C VAL A 74 3.78 8.69 13.06
N LEU A 75 4.71 8.04 12.35
CA LEU A 75 5.93 7.48 12.93
C LEU A 75 7.17 8.34 12.72
N ASP A 76 7.11 9.31 11.80
CA ASP A 76 8.26 10.12 11.36
C ASP A 76 9.49 9.26 11.04
N SER A 77 9.26 8.18 10.31
CA SER A 77 10.27 7.15 10.03
C SER A 77 10.97 7.41 8.69
N PRO A 78 12.31 7.28 8.62
CA PRO A 78 13.06 7.39 7.36
C PRO A 78 12.68 6.30 6.34
N LEU A 79 12.08 5.20 6.79
CA LEU A 79 11.55 4.14 5.92
C LEU A 79 10.53 4.68 4.90
N ALA A 80 9.89 5.82 5.20
CA ALA A 80 8.96 6.48 4.30
C ALA A 80 9.58 6.82 2.93
N GLU A 81 10.88 7.10 2.85
CA GLU A 81 11.55 7.37 1.57
C GLU A 81 11.69 6.08 0.75
N ASN A 82 12.16 5.00 1.38
CA ASN A 82 12.24 3.69 0.72
C ASN A 82 10.87 3.21 0.22
N ILE A 83 9.80 3.45 0.99
CA ILE A 83 8.43 3.10 0.60
C ILE A 83 7.99 3.88 -0.65
N ARG A 84 8.39 5.16 -0.81
CA ARG A 84 8.02 5.94 -2.00
C ARG A 84 8.55 5.32 -3.28
N ASP A 85 9.76 4.78 -3.23
CA ASP A 85 10.42 4.19 -4.40
C ASP A 85 9.79 2.86 -4.83
N VAL A 86 9.10 2.16 -3.91
CA VAL A 86 8.39 0.90 -4.20
C VAL A 86 7.24 1.09 -5.20
N LYS A 87 6.60 2.27 -5.24
CA LYS A 87 5.43 2.52 -6.09
C LYS A 87 5.71 2.18 -7.56
N THR A 88 6.92 2.48 -8.03
CA THR A 88 7.37 2.22 -9.39
C THR A 88 7.43 0.71 -9.69
N THR A 89 7.90 -0.10 -8.74
CA THR A 89 8.00 -1.56 -8.90
C THR A 89 6.64 -2.25 -8.83
N MET A 90 5.75 -1.79 -7.94
CA MET A 90 4.44 -2.43 -7.76
C MET A 90 3.48 -2.24 -8.94
N VAL A 91 3.54 -1.09 -9.63
CA VAL A 91 2.79 -0.89 -10.88
C VAL A 91 3.17 -1.99 -11.88
N TYR A 92 4.45 -2.38 -11.93
CA TYR A 92 4.93 -3.44 -12.81
C TYR A 92 4.31 -4.81 -12.47
N THR A 93 4.31 -5.20 -11.20
CA THR A 93 3.70 -6.47 -10.75
C THR A 93 2.20 -6.53 -11.03
N GLN A 94 1.49 -5.42 -10.85
CA GLN A 94 0.05 -5.39 -11.06
C GLN A 94 -0.33 -5.31 -12.54
N VAL A 95 0.45 -4.61 -13.39
CA VAL A 95 0.29 -4.64 -14.86
C VAL A 95 0.55 -6.04 -15.40
N LEU A 96 1.59 -6.74 -14.94
CA LEU A 96 1.84 -8.14 -15.30
C LEU A 96 0.71 -9.07 -14.82
N SER A 97 0.20 -8.86 -13.60
CA SER A 97 -0.91 -9.66 -13.06
C SER A 97 -2.25 -9.39 -13.77
N GLN A 98 -2.46 -8.17 -14.30
CA GLN A 98 -3.62 -7.81 -15.14
C GLN A 98 -3.44 -8.30 -16.60
N GLY A 99 -2.19 -8.51 -17.05
CA GLY A 99 -1.83 -8.93 -18.40
C GLY A 99 -2.26 -10.36 -18.78
N ALA A 100 -2.62 -11.21 -17.82
CA ALA A 100 -3.11 -12.56 -18.12
C ALA A 100 -4.56 -12.60 -18.64
N ARG A 101 -5.27 -11.47 -18.73
CA ARG A 101 -6.68 -11.44 -19.16
C ARG A 101 -6.99 -10.56 -20.38
N GLY A 102 -5.98 -10.18 -21.18
CA GLY A 102 -6.23 -9.72 -22.56
C GLY A 102 -5.45 -8.52 -23.07
N VAL A 103 -4.11 -8.55 -23.01
CA VAL A 103 -3.29 -7.65 -23.84
C VAL A 103 -2.21 -8.45 -24.57
N ARG A 104 -2.25 -8.41 -25.92
CA ARG A 104 -1.14 -8.87 -26.76
C ARG A 104 0.11 -8.05 -26.40
N SER A 105 1.24 -8.73 -26.29
CA SER A 105 2.54 -8.10 -26.09
C SER A 105 2.84 -7.16 -27.26
N PRO A 106 3.40 -5.96 -27.03
CA PRO A 106 3.94 -5.12 -28.11
C PRO A 106 5.18 -5.72 -28.79
N LEU A 107 5.69 -6.86 -28.30
CA LEU A 107 6.76 -7.64 -28.96
C LEU A 107 6.20 -8.75 -29.88
N ASP A 108 4.88 -8.89 -29.96
CA ASP A 108 4.18 -9.76 -30.90
C ASP A 108 3.58 -8.93 -32.05
N SER A 109 4.41 -8.21 -32.82
CA SER A 109 4.12 -7.69 -34.18
C SER A 109 5.40 -7.22 -34.86
#